data_AF-A0A6B3I2D6-F1
#
_entry.id   AF-A0A6B3I2D6-F1
#
_cell.length_a   1.000
_cell.length_b   1.000
_cell.length_c   1.000
_cell.angle_alpha   90.00
_cell.angle_beta   90.00
_cell.angle_gamma   90.00
#
_symmetry.space_group_name_H-M   'P 1'
#
loop_
_entity.id
_entity.type
_entity.pdbx_description
1 polymer ?
#
loop_
_entity_poly.entity_id
_entity_poly.type
_entity_poly.pdbx_seq_one_letter_code
_entity_poly.pdbx_strand_id
1 'polypeptide(L)'
;ERARTLASLLHTDPAGRAFTAELVERSGLAPAAWLTRLFAALLPPLLHFLYRYGTVFSPHGENAIVVFDENDVPVRLAIKDFVDDVNVSAHRLPEHDTMPDEVRTVLLTEEPSFLTQFIHSGLFVGVFRYLSPLCEEQLGVGEDEFWSLVRAEIVRHHARFP
;
A
#
# COMPACT_ATOMS: atom_id res chain seq x y z
N GLU A 1 -13.23 3.04 -14.51
CA GLU A 1 -12.08 2.73 -13.64
C GLU A 1 -10.83 2.51 -14.47
N ARG A 2 -9.66 2.88 -13.93
CA ARG A 2 -8.33 2.67 -14.56
C ARG A 2 -7.41 1.98 -13.56
N ALA A 3 -6.63 1.01 -14.00
CA ALA A 3 -5.69 0.27 -13.15
C ALA A 3 -4.25 0.63 -13.52
N ARG A 4 -3.42 0.91 -12.52
CA ARG A 4 -2.00 1.25 -12.72
C ARG A 4 -1.16 0.59 -11.64
N THR A 5 0.05 0.15 -11.97
CA THR A 5 0.96 -0.40 -10.97
C THR A 5 1.33 0.68 -9.96
N LEU A 6 1.57 0.29 -8.72
CA LEU A 6 2.01 1.22 -7.67
C LEU A 6 3.35 1.85 -8.03
N ALA A 7 4.25 1.08 -8.68
CA ALA A 7 5.53 1.59 -9.18
C ALA A 7 5.37 2.74 -10.19
N SER A 8 4.29 2.74 -11.00
CA SER A 8 4.07 3.82 -11.98
C SER A 8 3.90 5.20 -11.32
N LEU A 9 3.47 5.25 -10.06
CA LEU A 9 3.35 6.51 -9.31
C LEU A 9 4.69 7.20 -9.06
N LEU A 10 5.79 6.45 -9.14
CA LEU A 10 7.15 6.94 -8.99
C LEU A 10 7.76 7.41 -10.32
N HIS A 11 7.05 7.22 -11.44
CA HIS A 11 7.56 7.59 -12.75
C HIS A 11 7.60 9.11 -12.91
N THR A 12 8.67 9.59 -13.52
CA THR A 12 8.83 10.97 -13.97
C THR A 12 9.08 10.94 -15.47
N ASP A 13 8.33 11.74 -16.22
CA ASP A 13 8.45 11.82 -17.67
C ASP A 13 9.76 12.54 -18.10
N PRO A 14 10.11 12.55 -19.40
CA PRO A 14 11.32 13.23 -19.89
C PRO A 14 11.35 14.75 -19.67
N ALA A 15 10.20 15.38 -19.40
CA ALA A 15 10.09 16.80 -19.08
C ALA A 15 10.22 17.08 -17.57
N GLY A 16 10.38 16.03 -16.75
CA GLY A 16 10.52 16.15 -15.29
C GLY A 16 9.18 16.13 -14.56
N ARG A 17 8.04 15.87 -15.23
CA ARG A 17 6.73 15.82 -14.56
C ARG A 17 6.53 14.44 -13.92
N ALA A 18 6.31 14.43 -12.61
CA ALA A 18 5.97 13.23 -11.88
C ALA A 18 4.55 12.78 -12.26
N PHE A 19 4.39 11.48 -12.51
CA PHE A 19 3.10 10.91 -12.88
C PHE A 19 2.06 11.08 -11.77
N THR A 20 2.46 10.96 -10.50
CA THR A 20 1.57 11.28 -9.37
C THR A 20 1.10 12.73 -9.41
N ALA A 21 1.98 13.68 -9.75
CA ALA A 21 1.59 15.08 -9.82
C ALA A 21 0.57 15.34 -10.93
N GLU A 22 0.70 14.66 -12.07
CA GLU A 22 -0.29 14.69 -13.16
C GLU A 22 -1.65 14.13 -12.72
N LEU A 23 -1.68 13.00 -12.00
CA LEU A 23 -2.93 12.41 -11.51
C LEU A 23 -3.64 13.31 -10.50
N VAL A 24 -2.88 13.94 -9.60
CA VAL A 24 -3.43 14.88 -8.61
C VAL A 24 -4.07 16.08 -9.33
N GLU A 25 -3.38 16.68 -10.30
CA GLU A 25 -3.93 17.80 -11.10
C GLU A 25 -5.22 17.41 -11.81
N ARG A 26 -5.25 16.25 -12.49
CA ARG A 26 -6.44 15.75 -13.20
C ARG A 26 -7.62 15.47 -12.28
N SER A 27 -7.36 15.06 -11.05
CA SER A 27 -8.41 14.77 -10.08
C SER A 27 -9.14 16.00 -9.55
N GLY A 28 -8.55 17.19 -9.69
CA GLY A 28 -9.07 18.43 -9.12
C GLY A 28 -9.03 18.45 -7.58
N LEU A 29 -8.45 17.46 -6.92
CA LEU A 29 -8.29 17.42 -5.47
C LEU A 29 -7.05 18.19 -5.02
N ALA A 30 -7.13 18.74 -3.80
CA ALA A 30 -5.93 19.19 -3.10
C ALA A 30 -4.96 18.01 -2.90
N PRO A 31 -3.64 18.21 -3.02
CA PRO A 31 -2.66 17.12 -2.92
C PRO A 31 -2.78 16.25 -1.67
N ALA A 32 -2.90 16.85 -0.48
CA ALA A 32 -3.07 16.11 0.77
C ALA A 32 -4.36 15.28 0.79
N ALA A 33 -5.44 15.76 0.16
CA ALA A 33 -6.70 15.02 0.05
C ALA A 33 -6.55 13.83 -0.89
N TRP A 34 -5.85 13.99 -2.03
CA TRP A 34 -5.58 12.88 -2.94
C TRP A 34 -4.68 11.82 -2.30
N LEU A 35 -3.63 12.22 -1.59
CA LEU A 35 -2.76 11.31 -0.84
C LEU A 35 -3.51 10.56 0.27
N THR A 36 -4.42 11.25 0.97
CA THR A 36 -5.32 10.59 1.93
C THR A 36 -6.15 9.49 1.26
N ARG A 37 -6.66 9.72 0.03
CA ARG A 37 -7.36 8.69 -0.75
C ARG A 37 -6.43 7.54 -1.15
N LEU A 38 -5.21 7.83 -1.56
CA LEU A 38 -4.20 6.82 -1.87
C LEU A 38 -3.95 5.91 -0.66
N PHE A 39 -3.65 6.48 0.51
CA PHE A 39 -3.36 5.70 1.71
C PHE A 39 -4.58 4.91 2.20
N ALA A 40 -5.78 5.48 2.11
CA ALA A 40 -7.02 4.77 2.44
C ALA A 40 -7.32 3.59 1.48
N ALA A 41 -6.85 3.65 0.24
CA ALA A 41 -6.94 2.54 -0.70
C ALA A 41 -5.90 1.44 -0.43
N LEU A 42 -4.71 1.82 0.07
CA LEU A 42 -3.57 0.93 0.26
C LEU A 42 -3.51 0.27 1.65
N LEU A 43 -3.52 1.07 2.71
CA LEU A 43 -3.12 0.61 4.05
C LEU A 43 -4.18 -0.26 4.75
N PRO A 44 -5.48 0.10 4.76
CA PRO A 44 -6.47 -0.71 5.48
C PRO A 44 -6.51 -2.18 5.11
N PRO A 45 -6.52 -2.60 3.82
CA PRO A 45 -6.50 -4.02 3.48
C PRO A 45 -5.18 -4.69 3.92
N LEU A 46 -4.02 -4.07 3.68
CA LEU A 46 -2.72 -4.63 4.05
C LEU A 46 -2.60 -4.84 5.57
N LEU A 47 -2.98 -3.84 6.35
CA LEU A 47 -3.00 -3.91 7.81
C LEU A 47 -4.01 -4.93 8.32
N HIS A 48 -5.19 -5.01 7.71
CA HIS A 48 -6.20 -5.98 8.11
C HIS A 48 -5.71 -7.42 7.93
N PHE A 49 -5.11 -7.74 6.78
CA PHE A 49 -4.54 -9.06 6.54
C PHE A 49 -3.39 -9.38 7.51
N LEU A 50 -2.50 -8.43 7.77
CA LEU A 50 -1.42 -8.60 8.73
C LEU A 50 -1.97 -8.85 10.15
N TYR A 51 -2.85 -7.98 10.65
CA TYR A 51 -3.27 -8.03 12.05
C TYR A 51 -4.32 -9.12 12.34
N ARG A 52 -5.27 -9.33 11.43
CA ARG A 52 -6.37 -10.28 11.64
C ARG A 52 -5.99 -11.70 11.21
N TYR A 53 -5.30 -11.83 10.08
CA TYR A 53 -5.03 -13.12 9.46
C TYR A 53 -3.56 -13.55 9.59
N GLY A 54 -2.71 -12.71 10.16
CA GLY A 54 -1.27 -12.97 10.22
C GLY A 54 -0.69 -13.20 8.83
N THR A 55 -1.25 -12.54 7.80
CA THR A 55 -0.90 -12.77 6.39
C THR A 55 -0.40 -11.47 5.80
N VAL A 56 0.73 -11.53 5.11
CA VAL A 56 1.27 -10.39 4.38
C VAL A 56 1.44 -10.75 2.92
N PHE A 57 1.18 -9.75 2.09
CA PHE A 57 1.54 -9.74 0.69
C PHE A 57 2.77 -8.86 0.57
N SER A 58 3.79 -9.27 -0.16
CA SER A 58 4.89 -8.36 -0.49
C SER A 58 4.36 -7.32 -1.48
N PRO A 59 4.11 -6.06 -1.06
CA PRO A 59 3.50 -5.06 -1.93
C PRO A 59 4.62 -4.36 -2.71
N HIS A 60 5.44 -5.14 -3.42
CA HIS A 60 6.40 -4.57 -4.36
C HIS A 60 5.64 -3.74 -5.39
N GLY A 61 6.23 -2.64 -5.87
CA GLY A 61 5.54 -1.69 -6.74
C GLY A 61 4.95 -2.31 -8.01
N GLU A 62 5.47 -3.46 -8.45
CA GLU A 62 5.01 -4.20 -9.63
C GLU A 62 3.81 -5.13 -9.36
N ASN A 63 3.60 -5.55 -8.10
CA ASN A 63 2.59 -6.54 -7.70
C ASN A 63 1.37 -5.90 -7.01
N ALA A 64 1.50 -4.64 -6.62
CA ALA A 64 0.40 -3.79 -6.18
C ALA A 64 -0.14 -2.96 -7.35
N ILE A 65 -1.44 -3.04 -7.60
CA ILE A 65 -2.17 -2.26 -8.61
C ILE A 65 -3.13 -1.32 -7.89
N VAL A 66 -2.96 -0.02 -8.09
CA VAL A 66 -3.90 0.99 -7.62
C VAL A 66 -4.98 1.15 -8.68
N VAL A 67 -6.23 0.99 -8.26
CA VAL A 67 -7.39 1.27 -9.11
C VAL A 67 -7.88 2.69 -8.83
N PHE A 68 -8.15 3.41 -9.91
CA PHE A 68 -8.62 4.79 -9.93
C PHE A 68 -10.02 4.88 -10.53
N ASP A 69 -10.82 5.81 -10.06
CA ASP A 69 -12.10 6.17 -10.67
C ASP A 69 -11.92 6.95 -11.99
N GLU A 70 -13.02 7.42 -12.58
CA GLU A 70 -13.01 8.22 -13.81
C GLU A 70 -12.27 9.57 -13.69
N ASN A 71 -12.09 10.08 -12.46
CA ASN A 71 -11.41 11.34 -12.16
C ASN A 71 -9.98 11.12 -11.63
N ASP A 72 -9.39 9.95 -11.87
CA ASP A 72 -8.02 9.64 -11.42
C ASP A 72 -7.83 9.73 -9.89
N VAL A 73 -8.88 9.47 -9.09
CA VAL A 73 -8.81 9.34 -7.63
C VAL A 73 -8.60 7.88 -7.23
N PRO A 74 -7.64 7.55 -6.34
CA PRO A 74 -7.44 6.18 -5.85
C PRO A 74 -8.67 5.66 -5.10
N VAL A 75 -9.14 4.46 -5.43
CA VAL A 75 -10.34 3.86 -4.82
C VAL A 75 -10.08 2.52 -4.14
N ARG A 76 -9.17 1.69 -4.66
CA ARG A 76 -8.82 0.40 -4.05
C ARG A 76 -7.47 -0.12 -4.51
N LEU A 77 -6.92 -1.04 -3.73
CA LEU A 77 -5.78 -1.87 -4.07
C LEU A 77 -6.24 -3.21 -4.67
N ALA A 78 -5.60 -3.61 -5.76
CA ALA A 78 -5.62 -4.98 -6.26
C ALA A 78 -4.20 -5.56 -6.12
N ILE A 79 -4.09 -6.77 -5.59
CA ILE A 79 -2.82 -7.47 -5.42
C ILE A 79 -2.81 -8.65 -6.38
N LYS A 80 -1.66 -8.89 -7.03
CA LYS A 80 -1.41 -10.07 -7.87
C LYS A 80 -0.19 -10.84 -7.37
N ASP A 81 0.06 -11.98 -8.00
CA ASP A 81 1.24 -12.83 -7.80
C ASP A 81 1.38 -13.43 -6.39
N PHE A 82 0.34 -14.14 -5.96
CA PHE A 82 0.27 -14.75 -4.61
C PHE A 82 1.21 -15.93 -4.36
N VAL A 83 1.79 -16.52 -5.42
CA VAL A 83 2.56 -17.77 -5.31
C VAL A 83 3.89 -17.56 -4.57
N ASP A 84 4.61 -16.48 -4.87
CA ASP A 84 5.93 -16.21 -4.29
C ASP A 84 5.94 -15.07 -3.25
N ASP A 85 4.84 -14.31 -3.15
CA ASP A 85 4.78 -13.06 -2.37
C ASP A 85 3.78 -13.09 -1.20
N VAL A 86 3.39 -14.28 -0.72
CA VAL A 86 2.54 -14.44 0.48
C VAL A 86 3.30 -15.15 1.59
N ASN A 87 3.37 -14.49 2.74
CA ASN A 87 3.89 -15.08 3.98
C ASN A 87 2.80 -15.06 5.04
N VAL A 88 2.78 -16.09 5.89
CA VAL A 88 1.83 -16.20 7.00
C VAL A 88 2.55 -16.30 8.33
N SER A 89 1.85 -16.05 9.42
CA SER A 89 2.45 -16.10 10.74
C SER A 89 2.78 -17.53 11.14
N ALA A 90 4.00 -17.73 11.66
CA ALA A 90 4.40 -18.97 12.33
C ALA A 90 3.58 -19.22 13.61
N HIS A 91 3.00 -18.17 14.20
CA HIS A 91 2.07 -18.28 15.32
C HIS A 91 0.68 -18.60 14.80
N ARG A 92 0.11 -19.72 15.26
CA ARG A 92 -1.24 -20.13 14.86
C ARG A 92 -2.29 -19.11 15.30
N LEU A 93 -3.11 -18.68 14.35
CA LEU A 93 -4.31 -17.87 14.58
C LEU A 93 -5.57 -18.70 14.29
N PRO A 94 -6.72 -18.41 14.92
CA PRO A 94 -7.99 -19.09 14.61
C PRO A 94 -8.34 -19.07 13.12
N GLU A 95 -8.01 -17.98 12.42
CA GLU A 95 -8.19 -17.80 10.98
C GLU A 95 -7.45 -18.86 10.14
N HIS A 96 -6.37 -19.44 10.69
CA HIS A 96 -5.61 -20.47 10.00
C HIS A 96 -6.33 -21.81 10.00
N ASP A 97 -7.32 -22.03 10.86
CA ASP A 97 -7.97 -23.33 11.02
C ASP A 97 -8.80 -23.75 9.80
N THR A 98 -9.23 -22.76 9.00
CA THR A 98 -9.94 -22.99 7.74
C THR A 98 -9.01 -22.99 6.52
N MET A 99 -7.69 -22.84 6.71
CA MET A 99 -6.72 -22.87 5.62
C MET A 99 -6.56 -24.32 5.10
N PRO A 100 -6.71 -24.57 3.78
CA PRO A 100 -6.46 -25.90 3.22
C PRO A 100 -5.03 -26.38 3.49
N ASP A 101 -4.85 -27.67 3.79
CA ASP A 101 -3.54 -28.24 4.13
C ASP A 101 -2.52 -28.08 2.98
N GLU A 102 -2.98 -28.17 1.74
CA GLU A 102 -2.15 -27.94 0.54
C GLU A 102 -1.58 -26.52 0.53
N VAL A 103 -2.36 -25.52 0.93
CA VAL A 103 -1.92 -24.12 1.01
C VAL A 103 -0.94 -23.94 2.18
N ARG A 104 -1.25 -24.50 3.35
CA ARG A 104 -0.38 -24.44 4.54
C ARG A 104 1.01 -25.01 4.27
N THR A 105 1.09 -26.08 3.46
CA THR A 105 2.35 -26.76 3.16
C THR A 105 3.24 -25.95 2.21
N VAL A 106 2.65 -25.07 1.41
CA VAL A 106 3.37 -24.28 0.39
C VAL A 106 3.77 -22.89 0.92
N LEU A 107 2.89 -22.24 1.70
CA LEU A 107 3.15 -20.88 2.17
C LEU A 107 4.30 -20.84 3.18
N LEU A 108 5.18 -19.86 3.01
CA LEU A 108 6.23 -19.57 3.95
C LEU A 108 5.66 -18.98 5.25
N THR A 109 6.22 -19.39 6.37
CA THR A 109 5.84 -18.91 7.70
C THR A 109 6.95 -18.09 8.32
N GLU A 110 6.61 -16.95 8.89
CA GLU A 110 7.57 -16.06 9.55
C GLU A 110 7.06 -15.62 10.93
N GLU A 111 7.99 -15.19 11.78
CA GLU A 111 7.66 -14.62 13.08
C GLU A 111 6.79 -13.35 12.92
N PRO A 112 5.77 -13.14 13.77
CA PRO A 112 4.85 -12.00 13.64
C PRO A 112 5.53 -10.63 13.55
N SER A 113 6.63 -10.44 14.28
CA SER A 113 7.39 -9.19 14.25
C SER A 113 8.08 -8.99 12.90
N PHE A 114 8.58 -10.06 12.28
CA PHE A 114 9.23 -10.01 10.98
C PHE A 114 8.23 -9.72 9.85
N LEU A 115 6.98 -10.20 9.95
CA LEU A 115 5.94 -9.91 8.96
C LEU A 115 5.72 -8.40 8.74
N THR A 116 5.93 -7.57 9.75
CA THR A 116 5.80 -6.10 9.63
C THR A 116 6.79 -5.50 8.61
N GLN A 117 7.93 -6.17 8.40
CA GLN A 117 8.96 -5.77 7.44
C GLN A 117 8.44 -5.73 6.01
N PHE A 118 7.45 -6.56 5.65
CA PHE A 118 6.89 -6.56 4.29
C PHE A 118 6.18 -5.25 3.96
N ILE A 119 5.55 -4.60 4.95
CA ILE A 119 4.98 -3.26 4.79
C ILE A 119 6.09 -2.21 4.92
N HIS A 120 6.97 -2.32 5.92
CA HIS A 120 8.03 -1.33 6.14
C HIS A 120 9.01 -1.27 4.96
N SER A 121 9.64 -2.38 4.60
CA SER A 121 10.58 -2.43 3.46
C SER A 121 9.88 -2.34 2.12
N GLY A 122 8.81 -3.10 1.90
CA GLY A 122 8.15 -3.18 0.60
C GLY A 122 7.46 -1.86 0.23
N LEU A 123 6.63 -1.33 1.13
CA LEU A 123 5.82 -0.15 0.86
C LEU A 123 6.50 1.14 1.33
N PHE A 124 6.91 1.23 2.60
CA PHE A 124 7.40 2.51 3.13
C PHE A 124 8.77 2.88 2.56
N VAL A 125 9.74 1.96 2.61
CA VAL A 125 11.09 2.19 2.09
C VAL A 125 11.17 1.99 0.57
N GLY A 126 10.44 1.00 0.04
CA GLY A 126 10.47 0.63 -1.36
C GLY A 126 9.67 1.55 -2.28
N VAL A 127 8.63 2.22 -1.76
CA VAL A 127 7.76 3.10 -2.55
C VAL A 127 7.66 4.50 -1.94
N PHE A 128 7.19 4.62 -0.70
CA PHE A 128 6.87 5.93 -0.13
C PHE A 128 8.08 6.84 0.05
N ARG A 129 9.24 6.28 0.40
CA ARG A 129 10.52 7.02 0.44
C ARG A 129 10.86 7.73 -0.88
N TYR A 130 10.43 7.18 -2.02
CA TYR A 130 10.63 7.80 -3.33
C TYR A 130 9.45 8.66 -3.77
N LEU A 131 8.24 8.34 -3.30
CA LEU A 131 7.04 9.13 -3.58
C LEU A 131 7.04 10.46 -2.83
N SER A 132 7.48 10.47 -1.57
CA SER A 132 7.47 11.66 -0.70
C SER A 132 8.23 12.84 -1.31
N PRO A 133 9.48 12.69 -1.82
CA PRO A 133 10.18 13.78 -2.50
C PRO A 133 9.44 14.33 -3.72
N LEU A 134 8.80 13.47 -4.52
CA LEU A 134 8.01 13.91 -5.68
C LEU A 134 6.79 14.74 -5.24
N CYS A 135 6.16 14.37 -4.13
CA CYS A 135 5.05 15.13 -3.55
C CYS A 135 5.53 16.46 -2.95
N GLU A 136 6.70 16.50 -2.34
CA GLU A 136 7.26 17.75 -1.81
C GLU A 136 7.60 18.71 -2.94
N GLU A 137 8.36 18.24 -3.93
CA GLU A 137 8.87 19.06 -5.04
C GLU A 137 7.76 19.57 -5.97
N GLN A 138 6.76 18.73 -6.28
CA GLN A 138 5.78 19.04 -7.34
C GLN A 138 4.36 19.28 -6.81
N LEU A 139 4.08 18.94 -5.56
CA LEU A 139 2.75 19.11 -4.96
C LEU A 139 2.75 19.97 -3.69
N GLY A 140 3.94 20.37 -3.19
CA GLY A 140 4.08 21.18 -1.99
C GLY A 140 3.68 20.47 -0.69
N VAL A 141 3.62 19.13 -0.69
CA VAL A 141 3.34 18.33 0.51
C VAL A 141 4.68 17.90 1.09
N GLY A 142 5.12 18.56 2.17
CA GLY A 142 6.39 18.25 2.81
C GLY A 142 6.41 16.84 3.41
N GLU A 143 7.61 16.27 3.57
CA GLU A 143 7.79 14.91 4.09
C GLU A 143 7.08 14.65 5.43
N ASP A 144 7.14 15.59 6.39
CA ASP A 144 6.46 15.48 7.69
C ASP A 144 4.94 15.37 7.53
N GLU A 145 4.34 16.11 6.59
CA GLU A 145 2.91 16.04 6.29
C GLU A 145 2.57 14.71 5.63
N PHE A 146 3.38 14.28 4.64
CA PHE A 146 3.21 13.00 3.96
C PHE A 146 3.15 11.83 4.96
N TRP A 147 4.14 11.72 5.85
CA TRP A 147 4.17 10.65 6.86
C TRP A 147 3.09 10.82 7.93
N SER A 148 2.67 12.04 8.24
CA SER A 148 1.52 12.30 9.13
C SER A 148 0.22 11.75 8.54
N LEU A 149 0.01 11.87 7.23
CA LEU A 149 -1.15 11.29 6.52
C LEU A 149 -1.11 9.76 6.55
N VAL A 150 0.07 9.16 6.32
CA VAL A 150 0.27 7.69 6.46
C VAL A 150 -0.10 7.24 7.87
N ARG A 151 0.45 7.91 8.90
CA ARG A 151 0.14 7.62 10.31
C ARG A 151 -1.35 7.76 10.60
N ALA A 152 -1.99 8.82 10.11
CA ALA A 152 -3.41 9.06 10.35
C ALA A 152 -4.29 7.91 9.85
N GLU A 153 -3.99 7.34 8.67
CA GLU A 153 -4.74 6.20 8.15
C GLU A 153 -4.49 4.91 8.94
N ILE A 154 -3.26 4.67 9.41
CA ILE A 154 -2.96 3.53 10.32
C ILE A 154 -3.78 3.65 11.61
N VAL A 155 -3.75 4.81 12.27
CA VAL A 155 -4.51 5.05 13.51
C VAL A 155 -6.01 4.93 13.27
N ARG A 156 -6.51 5.42 12.14
CA ARG A 156 -7.91 5.27 11.73
C ARG A 156 -8.30 3.80 11.55
N HIS A 157 -7.42 2.99 10.96
CA HIS A 157 -7.61 1.55 10.86
C HIS A 157 -7.73 0.91 12.25
N HIS A 158 -6.80 1.20 13.17
CA HIS A 158 -6.86 0.69 14.55
C HIS A 158 -8.14 1.10 15.27
N ALA A 159 -8.58 2.36 15.11
CA ALA A 159 -9.83 2.83 15.73
C ALA A 159 -11.08 2.10 15.20
N ARG A 160 -11.05 1.61 13.95
CA ARG A 160 -12.14 0.81 13.35
C ARG A 160 -12.13 -0.64 13.82
N PHE A 161 -10.97 -1.16 14.22
CA PHE A 161 -10.76 -2.54 14.65
C PHE A 161 -10.00 -2.55 15.99
N PRO A 162 -10.68 -2.24 17.11
CA PRO A 162 -10.07 -2.12 18.44
C PRO A 162 -9.60 -3.47 19.02
#